data_AF-A0A1C5J6I2-F1
#
_entry.id   AF-A0A1C5J6I2-F1
#
_cell.length_a   1.000
_cell.length_b   1.000
_cell.length_c   1.000
_cell.angle_alpha   90.00
_cell.angle_beta   90.00
_cell.angle_gamma   90.00
#
_symmetry.space_group_name_H-M   'P 1'
#
loop_
_entity.id
_entity.type
_entity.pdbx_description
1 polymer ?
#
loop_
_entity_poly.entity_id
_entity_poly.type
_entity_poly.pdbx_seq_one_letter_code
_entity_poly.pdbx_strand_id
1 'polypeptide(L)'
;MSEQPSGADTRAGRRRGLRRALAVAWLAAAALPAGPSVADPPGSTSLRVLQMNLCNSGRASCYTVRSVTEAAEVIRAGTPGLVTLNEICQDDAAVLERTFADVHGGGSIASAFTAAGNRPSGDATRCRNGRPYGIGFADPPSRAAPGSPRAQRDAPDAGRRRP
;
A
#
# COMPACT_ATOMS: atom_id res chain seq x y z
N MET A 1 -11.37 8.86 -90.96
CA MET A 1 -11.11 7.51 -90.43
C MET A 1 -10.56 7.70 -89.02
N SER A 2 -11.24 7.13 -88.03
CA SER A 2 -10.82 6.99 -86.62
C SER A 2 -10.68 8.26 -85.77
N GLU A 3 -11.58 8.44 -84.82
CA GLU A 3 -11.22 8.83 -83.44
C GLU A 3 -12.30 8.32 -82.47
N GLN A 4 -11.88 7.52 -81.48
CA GLN A 4 -12.66 7.11 -80.32
C GLN A 4 -12.70 8.25 -79.30
N PRO A 5 -13.79 8.39 -78.53
CA PRO A 5 -13.63 8.46 -77.07
C PRO A 5 -14.78 7.76 -76.34
N SER A 6 -14.68 7.35 -75.08
CA SER A 6 -13.57 7.04 -74.18
C SER A 6 -14.27 6.44 -72.95
N GLY A 7 -14.05 5.16 -72.65
CA GLY A 7 -14.75 4.39 -71.61
C GLY A 7 -14.38 4.75 -70.15
N ALA A 8 -14.15 6.03 -69.86
CA ALA A 8 -13.66 6.50 -68.56
C ALA A 8 -14.79 6.78 -67.54
N ASP A 9 -16.00 7.12 -68.00
CA ASP A 9 -17.06 7.62 -67.11
C ASP A 9 -17.71 6.56 -66.21
N THR A 10 -17.76 5.29 -66.63
CA THR A 10 -18.53 4.26 -65.91
C THR A 10 -17.80 3.70 -64.68
N ARG A 11 -16.46 3.77 -64.65
CA ARG A 11 -15.64 3.22 -63.53
C ARG A 11 -15.55 4.16 -62.33
N ALA A 12 -15.69 5.47 -62.52
CA ALA A 12 -15.59 6.47 -61.46
C ALA A 12 -16.82 6.48 -60.53
N GLY A 13 -18.02 6.33 -61.09
CA GLY A 13 -19.28 6.28 -60.32
C GLY A 13 -19.37 5.07 -59.39
N ARG A 14 -18.95 3.89 -59.86
CA ARG A 14 -18.99 2.63 -59.11
C ARG A 14 -18.02 2.62 -57.90
N ARG A 15 -16.87 3.28 -58.03
CA ARG A 15 -15.88 3.44 -56.93
C ARG A 15 -16.31 4.45 -55.87
N ARG A 16 -17.05 5.50 -56.26
CA ARG A 16 -17.63 6.48 -55.31
C ARG A 16 -18.76 5.87 -54.47
N GLY A 17 -19.56 4.98 -55.04
CA GLY A 17 -20.61 4.25 -54.32
C GLY A 17 -20.07 3.31 -53.24
N LEU A 18 -19.05 2.50 -53.56
CA LEU A 18 -18.41 1.59 -52.59
C LEU A 18 -17.71 2.35 -51.44
N ARG A 19 -17.06 3.47 -51.73
CA ARG A 19 -16.40 4.30 -50.70
C ARG A 19 -17.39 4.92 -49.73
N ARG A 20 -18.58 5.31 -50.19
CA ARG A 20 -19.66 5.83 -49.34
C ARG A 20 -20.26 4.73 -48.45
N ALA A 21 -20.48 3.54 -48.98
CA ALA A 21 -21.02 2.41 -48.21
C ALA A 21 -20.05 1.94 -47.09
N LEU A 22 -18.74 1.91 -47.36
CA LEU A 22 -17.73 1.57 -46.36
C LEU A 22 -17.62 2.62 -45.24
N ALA A 23 -17.74 3.91 -45.57
CA ALA A 23 -17.72 4.98 -44.57
C ALA A 23 -18.92 4.92 -43.61
N VAL A 24 -20.11 4.56 -44.11
CA VAL A 24 -21.31 4.39 -43.27
C VAL A 24 -21.18 3.15 -42.37
N ALA A 25 -20.60 2.05 -42.88
CA ALA A 25 -20.37 0.85 -42.07
C ALA A 25 -19.35 1.08 -40.93
N TRP A 26 -18.31 1.88 -41.15
CA TRP A 26 -17.35 2.25 -40.10
C TRP A 26 -17.95 3.16 -39.02
N LEU A 27 -18.86 4.07 -39.39
CA LEU A 27 -19.55 4.93 -38.42
C LEU A 27 -20.57 4.14 -37.56
N ALA A 28 -21.17 3.07 -38.09
CA ALA A 28 -22.10 2.24 -37.32
C ALA A 28 -21.40 1.33 -36.27
N ALA A 29 -20.16 0.88 -36.54
CA ALA A 29 -19.41 0.06 -35.60
C ALA A 29 -18.85 0.85 -34.39
N ALA A 30 -18.69 2.17 -34.52
CA ALA A 30 -18.24 3.05 -33.44
C ALA A 30 -19.36 3.45 -32.45
N ALA A 31 -20.61 3.04 -32.72
CA ALA A 31 -21.78 3.39 -31.92
C ALA A 31 -22.26 2.26 -31.01
N LEU A 32 -21.46 1.20 -30.80
CA LEU A 32 -21.69 0.30 -29.67
C LEU A 32 -21.31 1.07 -28.39
N PRO A 33 -22.28 1.43 -27.52
CA PRO A 33 -21.93 2.01 -26.25
C PRO A 33 -21.18 0.92 -25.47
N ALA A 34 -19.89 1.13 -25.26
CA ALA A 34 -19.17 0.43 -24.20
C ALA A 34 -19.94 0.76 -22.92
N GLY A 35 -20.75 -0.18 -22.43
CA GLY A 35 -21.48 -0.02 -21.19
C GLY A 35 -20.49 0.36 -20.09
N PRO A 36 -20.86 1.26 -19.15
CA PRO A 36 -19.98 1.60 -18.07
C PRO A 36 -19.64 0.31 -17.31
N SER A 37 -18.36 -0.10 -17.35
CA SER A 37 -17.85 -1.02 -16.34
C SER A 37 -17.88 -0.26 -15.03
N VAL A 38 -18.96 -0.44 -14.27
CA VAL A 38 -18.98 -0.07 -12.86
C VAL A 38 -17.92 -0.96 -12.22
N ALA A 39 -16.72 -0.42 -12.06
CA ALA A 39 -15.77 -1.01 -11.13
C ALA A 39 -16.47 -1.00 -9.77
N ASP A 40 -16.49 -2.15 -9.08
CA ASP A 40 -16.99 -2.19 -7.72
C ASP A 40 -16.28 -1.08 -6.94
N PRO A 41 -17.02 -0.26 -6.15
CA PRO A 41 -16.37 0.70 -5.28
C PRO A 41 -15.32 -0.05 -4.46
N PRO A 42 -14.10 0.49 -4.32
CA PRO A 42 -13.07 -0.17 -3.53
C PRO A 42 -13.68 -0.50 -2.17
N GLY A 43 -13.70 -1.79 -1.82
CA GLY A 43 -14.32 -2.26 -0.60
C GLY A 43 -13.83 -1.43 0.58
N SER A 44 -14.76 -0.99 1.44
CA SER A 44 -14.40 -0.18 2.60
C SER A 44 -13.41 -0.94 3.47
N THR A 45 -12.18 -0.43 3.55
CA THR A 45 -11.16 -1.03 4.41
C THR A 45 -11.29 -0.40 5.79
N SER A 46 -11.56 -1.20 6.82
CA SER A 46 -11.57 -0.72 8.21
C SER A 46 -10.20 -0.92 8.85
N LEU A 47 -9.67 0.13 9.47
CA LEU A 47 -8.43 0.09 10.24
C LEU A 47 -8.74 0.25 11.73
N ARG A 48 -8.39 -0.75 12.54
CA ARG A 48 -8.45 -0.66 14.00
C ARG A 48 -7.12 -0.14 14.53
N VAL A 49 -7.15 1.00 15.19
CA VAL A 49 -5.96 1.62 15.80
C VAL A 49 -6.04 1.49 17.31
N LEU A 50 -4.95 1.02 17.93
CA LEU A 50 -4.77 1.01 19.37
C LEU A 50 -3.66 1.99 19.75
N GLN A 51 -4.01 3.07 20.45
CA GLN A 51 -3.04 3.98 21.05
C GLN A 51 -2.99 3.74 22.55
N MET A 52 -1.79 3.58 23.11
CA MET A 52 -1.59 3.42 24.54
C MET A 52 -0.52 4.38 25.06
N ASN A 53 -0.71 4.90 26.27
CA ASN A 53 0.32 5.56 27.05
C ASN A 53 0.68 4.67 28.23
N LEU A 54 1.94 4.26 28.33
CA LEU A 54 2.36 3.17 29.21
C LEU A 54 3.03 3.62 30.51
N CYS A 55 3.41 4.90 30.63
CA CYS A 55 4.20 5.40 31.76
C CYS A 55 5.37 4.48 32.17
N ASN A 56 6.02 3.82 31.20
CA ASN A 56 6.93 2.70 31.43
C ASN A 56 8.37 3.15 31.75
N SER A 57 8.62 4.43 32.00
CA SER A 57 9.98 4.92 32.29
C SER A 57 10.57 4.37 33.60
N GLY A 58 9.70 3.90 34.51
CA GLY A 58 10.08 3.51 35.87
C GLY A 58 10.50 4.67 36.78
N ARG A 59 10.31 5.93 36.34
CA ARG A 59 10.63 7.13 37.11
C ARG A 59 9.43 7.69 37.87
N ALA A 60 8.23 7.47 37.34
CA ALA A 60 6.96 7.83 37.96
C ALA A 60 6.29 6.60 38.58
N SER A 61 5.39 6.81 39.55
CA SER A 61 4.70 5.74 40.28
C SER A 61 3.48 5.16 39.57
N CYS A 62 3.11 5.68 38.39
CA CYS A 62 1.81 5.45 37.74
C CYS A 62 1.56 3.98 37.35
N TYR A 63 2.53 3.30 36.73
CA TYR A 63 2.40 1.91 36.27
C TYR A 63 3.72 1.14 36.40
N THR A 64 4.28 1.09 37.60
CA THR A 64 5.54 0.37 37.81
C THR A 64 5.37 -1.13 37.53
N VAL A 65 6.25 -1.67 36.68
CA VAL A 65 6.45 -3.10 36.33
C VAL A 65 5.29 -3.89 35.70
N ARG A 66 4.11 -3.29 35.45
CA ARG A 66 2.96 -4.01 34.86
C ARG A 66 2.56 -3.54 33.46
N SER A 67 2.94 -2.34 33.05
CA SER A 67 2.43 -1.72 31.82
C SER A 67 2.72 -2.52 30.55
N VAL A 68 3.92 -3.12 30.42
CA VAL A 68 4.28 -3.93 29.25
C VAL A 68 3.44 -5.20 29.18
N THR A 69 3.29 -5.90 30.30
CA THR A 69 2.48 -7.13 30.37
C THR A 69 1.02 -6.84 30.03
N GLU A 70 0.43 -5.79 30.61
CA GLU A 70 -0.96 -5.39 30.35
C GLU A 70 -1.15 -4.92 28.90
N ALA A 71 -0.21 -4.12 28.36
CA ALA A 71 -0.26 -3.70 26.96
C ALA A 71 -0.25 -4.90 26.00
N ALA A 72 0.56 -5.92 26.30
CA ALA A 72 0.60 -7.14 25.52
C ALA A 72 -0.74 -7.90 25.57
N GLU A 73 -1.43 -7.91 26.71
CA GLU A 73 -2.77 -8.48 26.85
C GLU A 73 -3.81 -7.72 26.02
N VAL A 74 -3.79 -6.38 26.05
CA VAL A 74 -4.69 -5.55 25.25
C VAL A 74 -4.45 -5.74 23.75
N ILE A 75 -3.19 -5.84 23.31
CA ILE A 75 -2.84 -6.15 21.91
C ILE A 75 -3.41 -7.52 21.51
N ARG A 76 -3.23 -8.55 22.34
CA ARG A 76 -3.77 -9.90 22.08
C ARG A 76 -5.29 -9.93 22.02
N ALA A 77 -5.96 -9.25 22.95
CA ALA A 77 -7.42 -9.23 23.01
C ALA A 77 -8.04 -8.42 21.85
N GLY A 78 -7.41 -7.30 21.48
CA GLY A 78 -7.94 -6.40 20.46
C GLY A 78 -7.56 -6.78 19.03
N THR A 79 -6.45 -7.49 18.83
CA THR A 79 -5.85 -7.74 17.50
C THR A 79 -5.88 -6.49 16.59
N PRO A 80 -5.33 -5.35 17.06
CA PRO A 80 -5.40 -4.09 16.32
C PRO A 80 -4.62 -4.17 15.01
N GLY A 81 -5.01 -3.37 14.01
CA GLY A 81 -4.30 -3.25 12.74
C GLY A 81 -3.15 -2.24 12.76
N LEU A 82 -3.07 -1.41 13.80
CA LEU A 82 -1.96 -0.48 14.05
C LEU A 82 -1.87 -0.25 15.56
N VAL A 83 -0.64 -0.26 16.10
CA VAL A 83 -0.38 0.12 17.50
C VAL A 83 0.52 1.34 17.54
N THR A 84 0.17 2.30 18.40
CA THR A 84 1.04 3.41 18.80
C THR A 84 1.25 3.37 20.31
N LEU A 85 2.52 3.47 20.71
CA LEU A 85 2.98 3.31 22.09
C LEU A 85 3.64 4.61 22.52
N ASN A 86 3.03 5.30 23.47
CA ASN A 86 3.64 6.43 24.13
C ASN A 86 4.27 5.97 25.45
N GLU A 87 5.37 6.64 25.82
CA GLU A 87 6.01 6.49 27.11
C GLU A 87 6.61 5.10 27.37
N ILE A 88 7.29 4.54 26.37
CA ILE A 88 7.90 3.20 26.43
C ILE A 88 9.44 3.25 26.37
N CYS A 89 10.10 2.30 27.04
CA CYS A 89 11.54 2.06 26.90
C CYS A 89 11.84 1.28 25.62
N GLN A 90 12.93 1.61 24.93
CA GLN A 90 13.26 1.03 23.62
C GLN A 90 13.28 -0.51 23.59
N ASP A 91 13.77 -1.16 24.63
CA ASP A 91 13.82 -2.61 24.75
C ASP A 91 12.43 -3.23 24.93
N ASP A 92 11.58 -2.60 25.73
CA ASP A 92 10.18 -3.02 25.91
C ASP A 92 9.34 -2.78 24.65
N ALA A 93 9.65 -1.76 23.85
CA ALA A 93 9.01 -1.55 22.56
C ALA A 93 9.21 -2.76 21.63
N ALA A 94 10.41 -3.34 21.62
CA ALA A 94 10.70 -4.55 20.87
C ALA A 94 9.96 -5.79 21.40
N VAL A 95 9.62 -5.83 22.70
CA VAL A 95 8.78 -6.90 23.28
C VAL A 95 7.35 -6.81 22.76
N LEU A 96 6.77 -5.59 22.74
CA LEU A 96 5.42 -5.37 22.24
C LEU A 96 5.33 -5.51 20.71
N GLU A 97 6.39 -5.16 20.00
CA GLU A 97 6.55 -5.44 18.56
C GLU A 97 6.42 -6.95 18.27
N ARG A 98 7.15 -7.80 19.00
CA ARG A 98 7.03 -9.26 18.86
C ARG A 98 5.62 -9.75 19.18
N THR A 99 5.02 -9.25 20.25
CA THR A 99 3.63 -9.57 20.59
C THR A 99 2.67 -9.19 19.45
N PHE A 100 2.88 -8.03 18.83
CA PHE A 100 2.09 -7.58 17.69
C PHE A 100 2.29 -8.48 16.46
N ALA A 101 3.53 -8.87 16.15
CA ALA A 101 3.81 -9.82 15.08
C ALA A 101 3.09 -11.16 15.32
N ASP A 102 3.13 -11.69 16.55
CA ASP A 102 2.53 -12.98 16.90
C ASP A 102 1.01 -12.99 16.66
N VAL A 103 0.30 -11.93 17.05
CA VAL A 103 -1.16 -11.83 16.83
C VAL A 103 -1.53 -11.67 15.34
N HIS A 104 -0.56 -11.31 14.50
CA HIS A 104 -0.70 -11.22 13.04
C HIS A 104 -0.03 -12.39 12.29
N GLY A 105 0.26 -13.50 12.98
CA GLY A 105 0.75 -14.74 12.39
C GLY A 105 2.28 -14.85 12.30
N GLY A 106 3.02 -14.06 13.09
CA GLY A 106 4.48 -14.17 13.23
C GLY A 106 5.28 -13.66 12.02
N GLY A 107 4.64 -12.95 11.09
CA GLY A 107 5.28 -12.39 9.90
C GLY A 107 6.10 -11.14 10.18
N SER A 108 6.80 -10.65 9.15
CA SER A 108 7.44 -9.32 9.19
C SER A 108 6.40 -8.24 9.44
N ILE A 109 6.68 -7.28 10.30
CA ILE A 109 5.87 -6.08 10.56
C ILE A 109 6.73 -4.84 10.31
N ALA A 110 6.11 -3.70 9.96
CA ALA A 110 6.86 -2.45 9.97
C ALA A 110 6.75 -1.82 11.36
N SER A 111 7.88 -1.37 11.87
CA SER A 111 7.99 -0.78 13.20
C SER A 111 8.98 0.36 13.20
N ALA A 112 8.79 1.30 14.11
CA ALA A 112 9.84 2.26 14.45
C ALA A 112 9.73 2.71 15.90
N PHE A 113 10.84 3.26 16.38
CA PHE A 113 10.95 3.88 17.69
C PHE A 113 11.67 5.22 17.57
N THR A 114 11.12 6.23 18.24
CA THR A 114 11.72 7.57 18.33
C THR A 114 11.91 7.92 19.79
N ALA A 115 13.18 8.19 20.17
CA ALA A 115 13.51 8.64 21.52
C ALA A 115 12.96 10.05 21.78
N ALA A 116 12.37 10.25 22.95
CA ALA A 116 11.97 11.58 23.41
C ALA A 116 13.20 12.38 23.84
N GLY A 117 13.36 13.59 23.30
CA GLY A 117 14.47 14.48 23.67
C GLY A 117 14.30 15.10 25.06
N ASN A 118 15.40 15.27 25.76
CA ASN A 118 15.54 16.08 26.96
C ASN A 118 15.82 17.53 26.53
N ARG A 119 14.83 18.42 26.68
CA ARG A 119 14.90 19.79 26.17
C ARG A 119 16.12 20.59 26.67
N PRO A 120 16.52 20.50 27.94
CA PRO A 120 17.77 21.09 28.45
C PRO A 120 19.06 20.65 27.75
N SER A 121 19.26 19.35 27.47
CA SER A 121 20.55 18.83 27.01
C SER A 121 20.58 18.40 25.54
N GLY A 122 19.42 18.25 24.91
CA GLY A 122 19.28 17.67 23.57
C GLY A 122 19.41 16.14 23.53
N ASP A 123 19.84 15.51 24.63
CA ASP A 123 20.00 14.05 24.71
C ASP A 123 18.66 13.32 24.72
N ALA A 124 18.69 12.00 24.50
CA ALA A 124 17.53 11.16 24.76
C ALA A 124 17.18 11.14 26.27
N THR A 125 15.89 11.29 26.58
CA THR A 125 15.33 10.96 27.90
C THR A 125 15.52 9.47 28.15
N ARG A 126 15.94 9.10 29.36
CA ARG A 126 16.23 7.71 29.72
C ARG A 126 15.21 7.15 30.71
N CYS A 127 14.89 5.88 30.51
CA CYS A 127 14.24 5.03 31.49
C CYS A 127 15.17 4.72 32.66
N ARG A 128 14.62 4.18 33.75
CA ARG A 128 15.40 3.78 34.93
C ARG A 128 16.46 2.70 34.63
N ASN A 129 16.21 1.87 33.62
CA ASN A 129 17.15 0.88 33.10
C ASN A 129 18.23 1.48 32.16
N GLY A 130 18.25 2.80 31.96
CA GLY A 130 19.22 3.52 31.13
C GLY A 130 18.90 3.54 29.63
N ARG A 131 17.87 2.81 29.17
CA ARG A 131 17.46 2.79 27.76
C ARG A 131 16.74 4.08 27.37
N PRO A 132 16.76 4.47 26.08
CA PRO A 132 15.95 5.58 25.59
C PRO A 132 14.47 5.34 25.87
N TYR A 133 13.81 6.39 26.33
CA TYR A 133 12.35 6.47 26.52
C TYR A 133 11.75 7.24 25.34
N GLY A 134 10.59 6.82 24.85
CA GLY A 134 10.02 7.46 23.66
C GLY A 134 8.70 6.90 23.18
N ILE A 135 8.51 7.01 21.85
CA ILE A 135 7.32 6.62 21.11
C ILE A 135 7.67 5.45 20.21
N GLY A 136 6.84 4.41 20.21
CA GLY A 136 6.92 3.28 19.28
C GLY A 136 5.67 3.15 18.42
N PHE A 137 5.80 2.52 17.25
CA PHE A 137 4.65 2.06 16.48
C PHE A 137 4.92 0.69 15.84
N ALA A 138 3.85 -0.03 15.53
CA ALA A 138 3.90 -1.28 14.76
C ALA A 138 2.66 -1.42 13.86
N ASP A 139 2.88 -1.79 12.59
CA ASP A 139 1.85 -2.11 11.61
C ASP A 139 2.13 -3.45 10.89
N PRO A 140 1.11 -4.18 10.43
CA PRO A 140 1.31 -5.32 9.58
C PRO A 140 1.68 -4.82 8.18
N PRO A 141 2.45 -5.60 7.40
CA PRO A 141 2.84 -5.23 6.07
C PRO A 141 1.58 -5.07 5.22
N SER A 142 1.58 -4.06 4.35
CA SER A 142 0.45 -3.80 3.46
C SER A 142 0.17 -5.07 2.64
N ARG A 143 -0.95 -5.75 2.93
CA ARG A 143 -1.41 -6.83 2.05
C ARG A 143 -1.74 -6.18 0.72
N ALA A 144 -1.09 -6.61 -0.36
CA ALA A 144 -1.47 -6.20 -1.71
C ALA A 144 -2.99 -6.42 -1.85
N ALA A 145 -3.70 -5.40 -2.32
CA ALA A 145 -5.13 -5.51 -2.53
C ALA A 145 -5.41 -6.73 -3.45
N PRO A 146 -6.46 -7.52 -3.19
CA PRO A 146 -6.87 -8.58 -4.10
C PRO A 146 -7.01 -8.00 -5.52
N GLY A 147 -6.23 -8.53 -6.47
CA GLY A 147 -6.25 -8.07 -7.87
C GLY A 147 -5.18 -7.04 -8.26
N SER A 148 -4.29 -6.60 -7.35
CA SER A 148 -3.14 -5.79 -7.76
C SER A 148 -2.15 -6.66 -8.57
N PRO A 149 -1.76 -6.27 -9.80
CA PRO A 149 -0.71 -6.97 -10.53
C PRO A 149 0.56 -6.96 -9.69
N ARG A 150 1.15 -8.12 -9.42
CA ARG A 150 2.50 -8.18 -8.87
C ARG A 150 3.40 -7.49 -9.89
N ALA A 151 3.98 -6.35 -9.52
CA ALA A 151 5.09 -5.78 -10.28
C ALA A 151 6.24 -6.80 -10.20
N GLN A 152 6.35 -7.61 -11.23
CA GLN A 152 7.49 -8.47 -11.49
C GLN A 152 8.70 -7.53 -11.56
N ARG A 153 9.55 -7.53 -10.52
CA ARG A 153 10.82 -6.83 -10.58
C ARG A 153 11.74 -7.71 -11.42
N ASP A 154 11.79 -7.42 -12.72
CA ASP A 154 12.78 -8.02 -13.60
C ASP A 154 14.16 -7.55 -13.14
N ALA A 155 14.94 -8.48 -12.61
CA ALA A 155 16.37 -8.27 -12.40
C ALA A 155 17.04 -8.14 -13.78
N PRO A 156 18.01 -7.23 -13.96
CA PRO A 156 18.74 -7.15 -15.22
C PRO A 156 19.53 -8.45 -15.45
N ASP A 157 19.28 -9.07 -16.61
CA ASP A 157 20.01 -10.23 -17.13
C ASP A 157 21.49 -9.87 -17.33
N ALA A 158 22.30 -10.19 -16.32
CA ALA A 158 23.74 -10.13 -16.40
C ALA A 158 24.25 -11.38 -17.13
N GLY A 159 24.27 -11.34 -18.46
CA GLY A 159 25.21 -12.18 -19.21
C GLY A 159 24.77 -12.66 -20.59
N ARG A 160 25.23 -11.95 -21.63
CA ARG A 160 25.72 -12.58 -22.87
C ARG A 160 26.63 -11.64 -23.66
N ARG A 161 27.93 -11.65 -23.33
CA ARG A 161 28.96 -11.37 -24.34
C ARG A 161 29.24 -12.69 -25.05
N ARG A 162 28.89 -12.75 -26.35
CA ARG A 162 29.33 -13.82 -27.26
C ARG A 162 30.74 -13.48 -27.81
N PRO A 163 31.53 -14.50 -28.17
CA PRO A 163 32.94 -14.37 -28.55
C PRO A 163 33.17 -13.51 -29.80
#